data_AF-A0A800AZW2-F1
#
_entry.id   AF-A0A800AZW2-F1
#
_cell.length_a   1.000
_cell.length_b   1.000
_cell.length_c   1.000
_cell.angle_alpha   90.00
_cell.angle_beta   90.00
_cell.angle_gamma   90.00
#
_symmetry.space_group_name_H-M   'P 1'
#
loop_
_entity.id
_entity.type
_entity.pdbx_description
1 polymer ?
#
loop_
_entity_poly.entity_id
_entity_poly.type
_entity_poly.pdbx_seq_one_letter_code
_entity_poly.pdbx_strand_id
1 'polypeptide(L)'
;MENIKLNEVLKTINQRIEVLIDRDHTIGHSYFIGIDSIEKLKSTFKDNIIPLLQEYFYGDYGKIGLVLGDGFVQKKERNHNILSKFRYDGKDNLIRTSFELKNIENIDFITAIKTLLNKEEKESE
;
A
#
# COMPACT_ATOMS: atom_id res chain seq x y z
N MET A 1 1.63 -21.93 -1.48
CA MET A 1 1.29 -20.73 -0.69
C MET A 1 1.87 -20.89 0.71
N GLU A 2 3.12 -20.49 0.88
CA GLU A 2 3.81 -20.51 2.17
C GLU A 2 3.13 -19.53 3.13
N ASN A 3 2.56 -20.02 4.24
CA ASN A 3 2.12 -19.27 5.44
C ASN A 3 1.26 -17.97 5.29
N ILE A 4 0.86 -17.57 4.08
CA ILE A 4 -0.01 -16.42 3.84
C ILE A 4 -1.46 -16.89 3.92
N LYS A 5 -2.14 -16.42 4.95
CA LYS A 5 -3.56 -16.68 5.17
C LYS A 5 -4.37 -15.54 4.54
N LEU A 6 -5.05 -15.83 3.43
CA LEU A 6 -5.83 -14.84 2.65
C LEU A 6 -6.88 -14.11 3.49
N ASN A 7 -7.51 -14.82 4.43
CA ASN A 7 -8.47 -14.23 5.36
C ASN A 7 -7.82 -13.20 6.30
N GLU A 8 -6.57 -13.41 6.73
CA GLU A 8 -5.83 -12.43 7.55
C GLU A 8 -5.47 -11.19 6.74
N VAL A 9 -5.09 -11.34 5.48
CA VAL A 9 -4.79 -10.22 4.57
C VAL A 9 -6.02 -9.34 4.40
N LEU A 10 -7.14 -9.93 3.99
CA LEU A 10 -8.38 -9.19 3.76
C LEU A 10 -8.90 -8.54 5.05
N LYS A 11 -8.88 -9.27 6.17
CA LYS A 11 -9.29 -8.73 7.47
C LYS A 11 -8.45 -7.52 7.86
N THR A 12 -7.12 -7.60 7.71
CA THR A 12 -6.21 -6.50 8.05
C THR A 12 -6.48 -5.27 7.19
N ILE A 13 -6.67 -5.45 5.88
CA ILE A 13 -7.01 -4.35 4.96
C ILE A 13 -8.36 -3.73 5.35
N ASN A 14 -9.40 -4.54 5.57
CA ASN A 14 -10.72 -4.04 5.93
C ASN A 14 -10.75 -3.30 7.27
N GLN A 15 -10.02 -3.77 8.27
CA GLN A 15 -9.90 -3.06 9.55
C GLN A 15 -9.28 -1.67 9.38
N ARG A 16 -8.26 -1.54 8.51
CA ARG A 16 -7.62 -0.24 8.25
C ARG A 16 -8.52 0.67 7.42
N ILE A 17 -9.26 0.14 6.46
CA ILE A 17 -10.27 0.90 5.70
C ILE A 17 -11.37 1.41 6.64
N GLU A 18 -11.91 0.56 7.53
CA GLU A 18 -12.98 0.93 8.47
C GLU A 18 -12.58 2.09 9.38
N VAL A 19 -11.30 2.15 9.80
CA VAL A 19 -10.76 3.24 10.61
C VAL A 19 -10.54 4.53 9.81
N LEU A 20 -10.11 4.42 8.55
CA LEU A 20 -9.72 5.57 7.73
C LEU A 20 -10.87 6.18 6.93
N ILE A 21 -11.92 5.40 6.67
CA ILE A 21 -13.10 5.78 5.90
C ILE A 21 -14.35 5.44 6.74
N ASP A 22 -14.87 4.23 6.60
CA ASP A 22 -15.98 3.65 7.34
C ASP A 22 -16.15 2.16 6.96
N ARG A 23 -17.17 1.52 7.53
CA ARG A 23 -17.49 0.10 7.29
C ARG A 23 -18.05 -0.17 5.89
N ASP A 24 -18.75 0.77 5.28
CA ASP A 24 -19.46 0.59 4.01
C ASP A 24 -18.48 0.50 2.82
N HIS A 25 -17.24 0.93 3.01
CA HIS A 25 -16.17 0.83 2.02
C HIS A 25 -15.31 -0.43 2.14
N THR A 26 -15.65 -1.36 3.06
CA THR A 26 -14.86 -2.59 3.21
C THR A 26 -14.89 -3.46 1.94
N ILE A 27 -13.77 -4.14 1.68
CA ILE A 27 -13.60 -4.99 0.49
C ILE A 27 -14.28 -6.35 0.74
N GLY A 28 -15.11 -6.77 -0.21
CA GLY A 28 -15.78 -8.06 -0.16
C GLY A 28 -14.85 -9.26 -0.37
N HIS A 29 -15.24 -10.42 0.14
CA HIS A 29 -14.47 -11.66 -0.03
C HIS A 29 -14.39 -12.17 -1.48
N SER A 30 -15.24 -11.65 -2.38
CA SER A 30 -15.31 -12.05 -3.80
C SER A 30 -13.97 -11.92 -4.52
N TYR A 31 -13.20 -10.87 -4.23
CA TYR A 31 -11.88 -10.66 -4.83
C TYR A 31 -10.87 -11.76 -4.49
N PHE A 32 -11.08 -12.48 -3.37
CA PHE A 32 -10.17 -13.50 -2.87
C PHE A 32 -10.64 -14.93 -3.21
N ILE A 33 -11.77 -15.09 -3.90
CA ILE A 33 -12.29 -16.40 -4.31
C ILE A 33 -11.39 -16.99 -5.40
N GLY A 34 -11.02 -18.27 -5.27
CA GLY A 34 -10.26 -19.00 -6.28
C GLY A 34 -8.77 -18.64 -6.39
N ILE A 35 -8.26 -17.85 -5.43
CA ILE A 35 -6.83 -17.58 -5.29
C ILE A 35 -6.17 -18.80 -4.64
N ASP A 36 -5.31 -19.48 -5.41
CA ASP A 36 -4.56 -20.68 -5.01
C ASP A 36 -3.03 -20.52 -5.15
N SER A 37 -2.58 -19.38 -5.70
CA SER A 37 -1.17 -19.08 -5.92
C SER A 37 -0.80 -17.64 -5.56
N ILE A 38 0.50 -17.40 -5.32
CA ILE A 38 1.02 -16.05 -5.02
C ILE A 38 0.86 -15.13 -6.23
N GLU A 39 1.01 -15.67 -7.43
CA GLU A 39 0.85 -14.94 -8.69
C GLU A 39 -0.60 -14.45 -8.83
N LYS A 40 -1.59 -15.30 -8.56
CA LYS A 40 -3.01 -14.88 -8.55
C LYS A 40 -3.28 -13.81 -7.50
N LEU A 41 -2.69 -13.94 -6.31
CA LEU A 41 -2.82 -12.92 -5.27
C LEU A 41 -2.19 -11.59 -5.71
N LYS A 42 -1.00 -11.63 -6.30
CA LYS A 42 -0.31 -10.45 -6.86
C LYS A 42 -1.14 -9.77 -7.94
N SER A 43 -1.69 -10.53 -8.89
CA SER A 43 -2.59 -10.00 -9.92
C SER A 43 -3.86 -9.41 -9.30
N THR A 44 -4.43 -10.05 -8.28
CA THR A 44 -5.59 -9.51 -7.56
C THR A 44 -5.27 -8.16 -6.92
N PHE A 45 -4.09 -8.02 -6.31
CA PHE A 45 -3.65 -6.74 -5.76
C PHE A 45 -3.50 -5.66 -6.84
N LYS A 46 -2.84 -6.00 -7.94
CA LYS A 46 -2.58 -5.09 -9.06
C LYS A 46 -3.87 -4.62 -9.74
N ASP A 47 -4.76 -5.54 -10.04
CA ASP A 47 -5.90 -5.31 -10.93
C ASP A 47 -7.17 -4.92 -10.17
N ASN A 48 -7.24 -5.19 -8.85
CA ASN A 48 -8.44 -4.93 -8.04
C ASN A 48 -8.14 -4.12 -6.79
N ILE A 49 -7.31 -4.64 -5.86
CA ILE A 49 -7.16 -4.03 -4.53
C ILE A 49 -6.54 -2.63 -4.61
N ILE A 50 -5.45 -2.47 -5.35
CA ILE A 50 -4.77 -1.17 -5.50
C ILE A 50 -5.68 -0.14 -6.19
N PRO A 51 -6.31 -0.44 -7.35
CA PRO A 51 -7.27 0.46 -7.98
C PRO A 51 -8.40 0.91 -7.06
N LEU A 52 -9.02 -0.02 -6.32
CA LEU A 52 -10.08 0.32 -5.36
C LEU A 52 -9.59 1.28 -4.27
N LEU A 53 -8.40 1.04 -3.72
CA LEU A 53 -7.83 1.94 -2.73
C LEU A 53 -7.48 3.32 -3.32
N GLN A 54 -7.06 3.39 -4.59
CA GLN A 54 -6.86 4.66 -5.29
C GLN A 54 -8.17 5.43 -5.43
N GLU A 55 -9.27 4.76 -5.74
CA GLU A 55 -10.61 5.37 -5.80
C GLU A 55 -11.07 5.85 -4.42
N TYR A 56 -11.01 4.98 -3.41
CA TYR A 56 -11.45 5.27 -2.04
C TYR A 56 -10.71 6.44 -1.41
N PHE A 57 -9.40 6.53 -1.66
CA PHE A 57 -8.55 7.59 -1.09
C PHE A 57 -8.28 8.75 -2.04
N TYR A 58 -8.97 8.83 -3.19
CA TYR A 58 -8.78 9.89 -4.19
C TYR A 58 -7.31 10.11 -4.58
N GLY A 59 -6.53 9.03 -4.68
CA GLY A 59 -5.10 9.08 -5.00
C GLY A 59 -4.18 9.56 -3.86
N ASP A 60 -4.66 9.65 -2.62
CA ASP A 60 -3.80 9.90 -1.45
C ASP A 60 -2.96 8.65 -1.11
N TYR A 61 -1.80 8.55 -1.75
CA TYR A 61 -0.86 7.45 -1.54
C TYR A 61 -0.33 7.36 -0.10
N GLY A 62 -0.39 8.44 0.67
CA GLY A 62 -0.06 8.39 2.10
C GLY A 62 -1.07 7.52 2.85
N LYS A 63 -2.37 7.72 2.63
CA LYS A 63 -3.43 6.88 3.21
C LYS A 63 -3.41 5.44 2.69
N ILE A 64 -3.15 5.25 1.40
CA ILE A 64 -2.95 3.89 0.84
C ILE A 64 -1.78 3.19 1.55
N GLY A 65 -0.70 3.92 1.84
CA GLY A 65 0.43 3.41 2.60
C GLY A 65 0.07 3.00 4.03
N LEU A 66 -0.86 3.71 4.69
CA LEU A 66 -1.37 3.30 6.00
C LEU A 66 -2.19 1.99 5.94
N VAL A 67 -2.82 1.70 4.79
CA VAL A 67 -3.58 0.45 4.58
C VAL A 67 -2.66 -0.71 4.20
N LEU A 68 -1.77 -0.53 3.23
CA LEU A 68 -0.97 -1.60 2.64
C LEU A 68 0.43 -1.77 3.24
N GLY A 69 0.99 -0.71 3.83
CA GLY A 69 2.36 -0.69 4.33
C GLY A 69 3.39 -0.24 3.29
N ASP A 70 4.63 -0.08 3.75
CA ASP A 70 5.78 0.38 2.97
C ASP A 70 6.28 -0.65 1.93
N GLY A 71 5.86 -1.90 2.03
CA GLY A 71 6.04 -2.91 1.00
C GLY A 71 5.42 -2.53 -0.35
N PHE A 72 4.35 -1.71 -0.33
CA PHE A 72 3.61 -1.30 -1.52
C PHE A 72 3.74 0.19 -1.85
N VAL A 73 4.05 1.02 -0.85
CA VAL A 73 4.11 2.48 -1.00
C VAL A 73 5.47 2.99 -0.56
N GLN A 74 6.02 3.95 -1.30
CA GLN A 74 7.27 4.62 -0.94
C GLN A 74 7.11 6.14 -0.95
N LYS A 75 8.03 6.83 -0.25
CA LYS A 75 8.19 8.26 -0.42
C LYS A 75 8.67 8.53 -1.84
N LYS A 76 8.03 9.49 -2.50
CA LYS A 76 8.44 9.92 -3.82
C LYS A 76 9.69 10.79 -3.72
N GLU A 77 10.73 10.45 -4.48
CA GLU A 77 11.92 11.29 -4.58
C GLU A 77 11.55 12.64 -5.18
N ARG A 78 12.09 13.71 -4.59
CA ARG A 78 11.78 15.07 -5.02
C ARG A 78 12.94 15.64 -5.81
N ASN A 79 12.64 16.13 -7.00
CA ASN A 79 13.56 16.97 -7.74
C ASN A 79 13.33 18.44 -7.38
N HIS A 80 14.11 18.93 -6.41
CA HIS A 80 14.05 20.32 -5.95
C HIS A 80 14.48 21.33 -7.03
N ASN A 81 15.16 20.87 -8.09
CA ASN A 81 15.69 21.73 -9.16
C ASN A 81 14.61 22.25 -10.13
N ILE A 82 13.37 21.77 -10.03
CA ILE A 82 12.24 22.26 -10.82
C ILE A 82 11.77 23.63 -10.32
N LEU A 83 11.97 23.92 -9.03
CA LEU A 83 11.57 25.19 -8.44
C LEU A 83 12.48 26.32 -8.93
N SER A 84 11.90 27.51 -9.13
CA SER A 84 12.66 28.72 -9.45
C SER A 84 13.79 28.98 -8.43
N LYS A 85 14.87 29.60 -8.89
CA LYS A 85 16.00 30.07 -8.08
C LYS A 85 15.67 31.28 -7.19
N PHE A 86 14.40 31.70 -7.14
CA PHE A 86 13.92 32.76 -6.26
C PHE A 86 14.25 32.46 -4.79
N ARG A 87 14.82 33.44 -4.09
CA ARG A 87 15.19 33.31 -2.68
C ARG A 87 13.96 33.59 -1.82
N TYR A 88 13.50 32.58 -1.08
CA TYR A 88 12.37 32.67 -0.17
C TYR A 88 12.72 31.96 1.14
N ASP A 89 12.66 32.69 2.25
CA ASP A 89 12.95 32.15 3.57
C ASP A 89 11.89 31.12 3.96
N GLY A 90 12.33 29.93 4.36
CA GLY A 90 11.43 28.81 4.68
C GLY A 90 10.91 28.02 3.48
N LYS A 91 11.48 28.19 2.29
CA LYS A 91 11.16 27.41 1.07
C LYS A 91 11.06 25.91 1.34
N ASP A 92 11.98 25.35 2.12
CA ASP A 92 12.05 23.91 2.39
C ASP A 92 10.83 23.40 3.18
N ASN A 93 10.24 24.23 4.04
CA ASN A 93 9.04 23.89 4.82
C ASN A 93 7.78 23.82 3.95
N LEU A 94 7.76 24.52 2.81
CA LEU A 94 6.64 24.49 1.88
C LEU A 94 6.64 23.23 1.01
N ILE A 95 7.76 22.53 0.94
CA ILE A 95 7.89 21.36 0.08
C ILE A 95 7.20 20.18 0.77
N ARG A 96 6.03 19.81 0.23
CA ARG A 96 5.18 18.76 0.78
C ARG A 96 5.73 17.37 0.50
N THR A 97 5.59 16.47 1.47
CA THR A 97 5.87 15.04 1.26
C THR A 97 4.78 14.43 0.39
N SER A 98 5.23 13.75 -0.65
CA SER A 98 4.39 12.95 -1.52
C SER A 98 4.87 11.50 -1.49
N PHE A 99 3.94 10.61 -1.77
CA PHE A 99 4.15 9.17 -1.80
C PHE A 99 3.69 8.64 -3.16
N GLU A 100 4.15 7.45 -3.51
CA GLU A 100 3.78 6.76 -4.74
C GLU A 100 3.76 5.24 -4.52
N LEU A 101 3.02 4.53 -5.38
CA LEU A 101 3.04 3.07 -5.39
C LEU A 101 4.37 2.58 -5.95
N LYS A 102 4.93 1.55 -5.32
CA LYS A 102 5.99 0.75 -5.91
C LYS A 102 5.42 -0.01 -7.10
N ASN A 103 6.24 -0.23 -8.13
CA ASN A 103 5.86 -1.12 -9.23
C ASN A 103 5.74 -2.54 -8.69
N ILE A 104 4.51 -3.02 -8.53
CA ILE A 104 4.21 -4.34 -7.97
C ILE A 104 4.90 -5.47 -8.75
N GLU A 105 5.21 -5.28 -10.03
CA GLU A 105 5.93 -6.29 -10.79
C GLU A 105 7.37 -6.49 -10.33
N ASN A 106 7.97 -5.45 -9.77
CA ASN A 106 9.39 -5.38 -9.44
C ASN A 106 9.65 -5.46 -7.92
N ILE A 107 8.63 -5.66 -7.08
CA ILE A 107 8.81 -5.84 -5.63
C ILE A 107 8.87 -7.32 -5.24
N ASP A 108 9.51 -7.59 -4.11
CA ASP A 108 9.29 -8.82 -3.36
C ASP A 108 7.89 -8.79 -2.73
N PHE A 109 6.94 -9.40 -3.43
CA PHE A 109 5.54 -9.38 -3.05
C PHE A 109 5.27 -10.16 -1.76
N ILE A 110 6.00 -11.25 -1.50
CA ILE A 110 5.81 -12.05 -0.28
C ILE A 110 6.24 -11.23 0.94
N THR A 111 7.40 -10.59 0.86
CA THR A 111 7.88 -9.70 1.91
C THR A 111 6.92 -8.53 2.11
N ALA A 112 6.41 -7.92 1.04
CA ALA A 112 5.41 -6.85 1.15
C ALA A 112 4.12 -7.30 1.88
N ILE A 113 3.64 -8.52 1.63
CA ILE A 113 2.47 -9.08 2.34
C ILE A 113 2.79 -9.38 3.81
N LYS A 114 3.99 -9.90 4.13
CA LYS A 114 4.42 -10.10 5.52
C LYS A 114 4.43 -8.77 6.28
N THR A 115 4.98 -7.72 5.67
CA THR A 115 4.98 -6.37 6.26
C THR A 115 3.57 -5.82 6.41
N LEU A 116 2.68 -6.00 5.42
CA LEU A 116 1.27 -5.63 5.54
C LEU A 116 0.62 -6.26 6.78
N LEU A 117 0.92 -7.53 7.05
CA LEU A 117 0.40 -8.28 8.19
C LEU A 117 1.09 -7.97 9.52
N ASN A 118 2.08 -7.06 9.56
CA ASN A 118 2.95 -6.80 10.70
C ASN A 118 3.59 -8.08 11.28
N LYS A 119 3.86 -9.05 10.42
CA LYS A 119 4.59 -10.27 10.81
C LYS A 119 6.06 -10.01 10.56
N GLU A 120 6.78 -9.61 11.60
CA GLU A 120 8.24 -9.62 11.57
C GLU A 120 8.71 -11.05 11.30
N GLU A 121 9.81 -11.19 10.55
CA GLU A 121 10.55 -12.44 10.54
C GLU A 121 10.97 -12.68 11.98
N LYS A 122 10.35 -13.67 12.65
CA LYS A 122 10.96 -14.24 13.82
C LYS A 122 12.32 -14.75 13.35
N GLU A 123 13.38 -14.03 13.71
CA GLU A 123 14.72 -14.61 13.73
C GLU A 123 14.58 -15.93 14.48
N SER A 124 14.90 -17.02 13.78
CA SER A 124 14.92 -18.33 14.39
C SER A 124 16.09 -18.32 15.36
N GLU A 125 15.80 -18.30 16.66
CA GLU A 125 16.76 -18.62 17.72
C GLU A 125 17.32 -20.05 17.53
#